data_AF-A0A1I4EVV6-F1
#
_entry.id   AF-A0A1I4EVV6-F1
#
_cell.length_a   1.000
_cell.length_b   1.000
_cell.length_c   1.000
_cell.angle_alpha   90.00
_cell.angle_beta   90.00
_cell.angle_gamma   90.00
#
_symmetry.space_group_name_H-M   'P 1'
#
loop_
_entity.id
_entity.type
_entity.pdbx_description
1 polymer ?
#
loop_
_entity_poly.entity_id
_entity_poly.type
_entity_poly.pdbx_seq_one_letter_code
_entity_poly.pdbx_strand_id
1 'polypeptide(L)'
;MAFEKELPEWKAAGIEPPLTKRNEGWKPGEKPPADWLNWTQNKTYEALKELQEKAVPSDSPTFTGPLTVPRLISTVATGTAPLTVNSETQVDNLNADMVNGFRLNQGVRTTDSPTFAGLKTNKFVLPVRTSDPVSPEVGETWFRSDL
;
A
#
# COMPACT_ATOMS: atom_id res chain seq x y z
N MET A 1 -16.93 8.17 -13.23
CA MET A 1 -17.12 9.22 -14.26
C MET A 1 -17.52 8.59 -15.60
N ALA A 2 -18.75 8.79 -16.05
CA ALA A 2 -19.14 8.45 -17.42
C ALA A 2 -18.68 9.55 -18.38
N PHE A 3 -18.34 9.21 -19.62
CA PHE A 3 -18.03 10.21 -20.64
C PHE A 3 -19.32 10.97 -21.01
N GLU A 4 -19.30 12.32 -20.95
CA GLU A 4 -20.48 13.16 -21.20
C GLU A 4 -20.87 13.20 -22.68
N LYS A 5 -19.92 12.96 -23.59
CA LYS A 5 -20.15 12.97 -25.04
C LYS A 5 -20.13 11.57 -25.60
N GLU A 6 -21.17 11.24 -26.36
CA GLU A 6 -21.22 10.00 -27.12
C GLU A 6 -20.13 9.97 -28.19
N LEU A 7 -19.53 8.79 -28.37
CA LEU A 7 -18.57 8.56 -29.44
C LEU A 7 -19.28 8.55 -30.78
N PRO A 8 -18.75 9.24 -31.81
CA PRO A 8 -19.25 9.09 -33.17
C PRO A 8 -18.98 7.66 -33.64
N GLU A 9 -20.03 6.86 -33.77
CA GLU A 9 -19.92 5.47 -34.21
C GLU A 9 -19.66 5.39 -35.72
N TRP A 10 -18.49 4.87 -36.10
CA TRP A 10 -18.16 4.60 -37.50
C TRP A 10 -17.80 3.12 -37.69
N LYS A 11 -18.77 2.31 -38.12
CA LYS A 11 -18.64 0.84 -38.22
C LYS A 11 -18.11 0.34 -39.58
N ALA A 12 -17.98 1.23 -40.58
CA ALA A 12 -17.44 0.85 -41.87
C ALA A 12 -15.93 0.69 -41.80
N ALA A 13 -15.43 -0.57 -41.84
CA ALA A 13 -14.02 -0.88 -41.68
C ALA A 13 -13.11 -0.29 -42.77
N GLY A 14 -13.63 -0.09 -43.99
CA GLY A 14 -12.88 0.45 -45.11
C GLY A 14 -11.69 -0.42 -45.52
N ILE A 15 -10.73 0.18 -46.24
CA ILE A 15 -9.49 -0.46 -46.70
C ILE A 15 -8.31 0.39 -46.23
N GLU A 16 -7.31 -0.26 -45.65
CA GLU A 16 -6.07 0.40 -45.21
C GLU A 16 -5.34 1.03 -46.41
N PRO A 17 -5.05 2.35 -46.38
CA PRO A 17 -4.26 2.99 -47.42
C PRO A 17 -2.82 2.44 -47.46
N PRO A 18 -2.15 2.44 -48.64
CA PRO A 18 -0.74 2.06 -48.76
C PRO A 18 0.17 2.85 -47.80
N LEU A 19 1.28 2.24 -47.36
CA LEU A 19 2.21 2.86 -46.43
C LEU A 19 2.74 4.22 -46.92
N THR A 20 3.11 4.31 -48.20
CA THR A 20 3.52 5.58 -48.83
C THR A 20 2.47 6.66 -48.63
N LYS A 21 1.18 6.30 -48.75
CA LYS A 21 0.08 7.26 -48.62
C LYS A 21 -0.13 7.70 -47.17
N ARG A 22 0.03 6.80 -46.20
CA ARG A 22 -0.02 7.15 -44.78
C ARG A 22 1.12 8.07 -44.35
N ASN A 23 2.29 7.95 -44.99
CA ASN A 23 3.45 8.80 -44.70
C ASN A 23 3.34 10.18 -45.36
N GLU A 24 2.91 10.25 -46.62
CA GLU A 24 2.82 11.52 -47.37
C GLU A 24 1.51 12.29 -47.10
N GLY A 25 0.49 11.62 -46.56
CA GLY A 25 -0.84 12.20 -46.35
C GLY A 25 -1.59 12.50 -47.65
N TRP A 26 -2.71 13.20 -47.51
CA TRP A 26 -3.51 13.68 -48.64
C TRP A 26 -2.90 14.97 -49.22
N LYS A 27 -2.67 15.00 -50.53
CA LYS A 27 -2.18 16.19 -51.23
C LYS A 27 -3.36 17.09 -51.61
N PRO A 28 -3.16 18.41 -51.73
CA PRO A 28 -4.20 19.33 -52.16
C PRO A 28 -4.83 18.88 -53.49
N GLY A 29 -6.17 18.84 -53.54
CA GLY A 29 -6.94 18.44 -54.73
C GLY A 29 -7.12 16.92 -54.92
N GLU A 30 -6.47 16.08 -54.11
CA GLU A 30 -6.74 14.64 -54.15
C GLU A 30 -8.04 14.29 -53.44
N LYS A 31 -8.82 13.40 -54.05
CA LYS A 31 -10.03 12.85 -53.47
C LYS A 31 -9.76 11.46 -52.91
N PRO A 32 -9.79 11.27 -51.57
CA PRO A 32 -9.71 9.96 -50.96
C PRO A 32 -10.74 8.99 -51.54
N PRO A 33 -10.38 7.73 -51.81
CA PRO A 33 -11.36 6.66 -51.88
C PRO A 33 -12.19 6.63 -50.58
N ALA A 34 -13.49 6.42 -50.70
CA ALA A 34 -14.38 6.35 -49.53
C ALA A 34 -13.91 5.28 -48.53
N ASP A 35 -13.38 4.15 -49.02
CA ASP A 35 -12.85 3.08 -48.18
C ASP A 35 -11.64 3.49 -47.36
N TRP A 36 -10.78 4.38 -47.86
CA TRP A 36 -9.61 4.87 -47.12
C TRP A 36 -10.03 5.82 -45.99
N LEU A 37 -11.02 6.68 -46.27
CA LEU A 37 -11.61 7.56 -45.26
C LEU A 37 -12.38 6.76 -44.21
N ASN A 38 -13.16 5.77 -44.63
CA ASN A 38 -13.85 4.83 -43.74
C ASN A 38 -12.87 4.13 -42.80
N TRP A 39 -11.73 3.64 -43.33
CA TRP A 39 -10.70 3.00 -42.52
C TRP A 39 -10.13 3.92 -41.45
N THR A 40 -9.77 5.16 -41.80
CA THR A 40 -9.24 6.12 -40.82
C THR A 40 -10.26 6.42 -39.71
N GLN A 41 -11.52 6.65 -40.09
CA GLN A 41 -12.57 7.01 -39.13
C GLN A 41 -12.97 5.84 -38.23
N ASN A 42 -13.06 4.63 -38.80
CA ASN A 42 -13.30 3.42 -38.02
C ASN A 42 -12.15 3.15 -37.04
N LYS A 43 -10.89 3.29 -37.45
CA LYS A 43 -9.75 3.11 -36.55
C LYS A 43 -9.71 4.16 -35.44
N THR A 44 -10.05 5.42 -35.74
CA THR A 44 -10.19 6.46 -34.71
C THR A 44 -11.31 6.13 -33.74
N TYR A 45 -12.48 5.69 -34.24
CA TYR A 45 -13.60 5.27 -33.41
C TYR A 45 -13.22 4.10 -32.49
N GLU A 46 -12.62 3.03 -33.03
CA GLU A 46 -12.18 1.85 -32.25
C GLU A 46 -11.19 2.24 -31.15
N ALA A 47 -10.18 3.06 -31.48
CA ALA A 47 -9.18 3.50 -30.51
C ALA A 47 -9.80 4.37 -29.39
N LEU A 48 -10.71 5.29 -29.74
CA LEU A 48 -11.39 6.11 -28.75
C LEU A 48 -12.35 5.28 -27.89
N LYS A 49 -13.05 4.31 -28.49
CA LYS A 49 -13.89 3.35 -27.76
C LYS A 49 -13.05 2.55 -26.77
N GLU A 50 -11.93 2.00 -27.20
CA GLU A 50 -11.00 1.27 -26.33
C GLU A 50 -10.53 2.16 -25.17
N LEU A 51 -10.16 3.42 -25.43
CA LEU A 51 -9.77 4.35 -24.39
C LEU A 51 -10.92 4.64 -23.42
N GLN A 52 -12.15 4.82 -23.90
CA GLN A 52 -13.30 5.03 -23.02
C GLN A 52 -13.62 3.80 -22.16
N GLU A 53 -13.52 2.59 -22.72
CA GLU A 53 -13.77 1.34 -22.01
C GLU A 53 -12.67 1.02 -20.98
N LYS A 54 -11.41 1.33 -21.30
CA LYS A 54 -10.25 1.08 -20.43
C LYS A 54 -9.97 2.20 -19.43
N ALA A 55 -10.40 3.42 -19.71
CA ALA A 55 -10.37 4.52 -18.76
C ALA A 55 -11.46 4.28 -17.72
N VAL A 56 -11.31 3.22 -16.94
CA VAL A 56 -12.11 2.97 -15.75
C VAL A 56 -11.77 4.10 -14.78
N PRO A 57 -12.71 4.99 -14.45
CA PRO A 57 -12.58 5.85 -13.28
C PRO A 57 -12.82 4.94 -12.09
N SER A 58 -11.80 4.18 -11.73
CA SER A 58 -11.83 3.36 -10.53
C SER A 58 -11.76 4.33 -9.37
N ASP A 59 -12.84 4.43 -8.59
CA ASP A 59 -12.77 5.09 -7.27
C ASP A 59 -11.70 4.42 -6.37
N SER A 60 -11.23 3.24 -6.77
CA SER A 60 -10.19 2.42 -6.14
C SER A 60 -9.17 1.89 -7.17
N PRO A 61 -8.17 2.68 -7.60
CA PRO A 61 -7.13 2.17 -8.51
C PRO A 61 -6.35 1.04 -7.83
N THR A 62 -6.17 -0.09 -8.54
CA THR A 62 -5.37 -1.22 -8.07
C THR A 62 -3.99 -1.18 -8.73
N PHE A 63 -2.93 -1.38 -7.93
CA PHE A 63 -1.55 -1.46 -8.41
C PHE A 63 -1.05 -2.89 -8.25
N THR A 64 -0.79 -3.55 -9.38
CA THR A 64 -0.23 -4.92 -9.40
C THR A 64 1.28 -4.82 -9.64
N GLY A 65 2.05 -4.50 -8.59
CA GLY A 65 3.50 -4.36 -8.66
C GLY A 65 4.11 -3.58 -7.49
N PRO A 66 5.45 -3.46 -7.44
CA PRO A 66 6.10 -2.65 -6.42
C PRO A 66 5.78 -1.16 -6.62
N LEU A 67 5.44 -0.47 -5.53
CA LEU A 67 5.19 0.97 -5.50
C LEU A 67 6.37 1.67 -4.82
N THR A 68 7.18 2.39 -5.60
CA THR A 68 8.30 3.18 -5.08
C THR A 68 7.93 4.67 -5.12
N VAL A 69 7.70 5.26 -3.95
CA VAL A 69 7.34 6.68 -3.79
C VAL A 69 8.08 7.27 -2.59
N PRO A 70 8.38 8.58 -2.58
CA PRO A 70 9.06 9.22 -1.44
C PRO A 70 8.16 9.32 -0.20
N ARG A 71 6.84 9.46 -0.38
CA ARG A 71 5.87 9.54 0.72
C ARG A 71 4.48 9.10 0.29
N LEU A 72 3.80 8.36 1.16
CA LEU A 72 2.37 8.09 1.09
C LEU A 72 1.63 9.00 2.09
N ILE A 73 0.55 9.66 1.65
CA ILE A 73 -0.28 10.54 2.48
C ILE A 73 -1.74 10.11 2.31
N SER A 74 -2.42 9.75 3.39
CA SER A 74 -3.86 9.49 3.39
C SER A 74 -4.59 10.64 4.07
N THR A 75 -5.65 11.17 3.42
CA THR A 75 -6.48 12.28 3.91
C THR A 75 -7.89 11.84 4.31
N VAL A 76 -8.12 10.54 4.44
CA VAL A 76 -9.42 9.97 4.83
C VAL A 76 -9.77 10.46 6.24
N ALA A 77 -10.87 11.23 6.36
CA ALA A 77 -11.19 11.96 7.58
C ALA A 77 -11.61 11.04 8.75
N THR A 78 -12.45 10.03 8.51
CA THR A 78 -12.94 9.02 9.50
C THR A 78 -13.58 7.81 8.81
N GLY A 79 -13.70 6.67 9.51
CA GLY A 79 -14.48 5.48 9.09
C GLY A 79 -13.62 4.32 8.59
N THR A 80 -12.83 4.53 7.55
CA THR A 80 -11.91 3.52 6.99
C THR A 80 -10.48 3.79 7.46
N ALA A 81 -9.81 2.75 7.97
CA ALA A 81 -8.40 2.87 8.36
C ALA A 81 -7.52 3.24 7.14
N PRO A 82 -6.53 4.13 7.31
CA PRO A 82 -5.75 4.65 6.20
C PRO A 82 -4.82 3.61 5.54
N LEU A 83 -4.50 2.53 6.24
CA LEU A 83 -3.67 1.42 5.75
C LEU A 83 -4.24 0.09 6.28
N THR A 84 -4.28 -0.93 5.44
CA THR A 84 -4.57 -2.32 5.83
C THR A 84 -3.50 -3.20 5.18
N VAL A 85 -2.90 -4.10 5.95
CA VAL A 85 -1.83 -4.99 5.48
C VAL A 85 -2.28 -6.43 5.68
N ASN A 86 -2.56 -7.12 4.57
CA ASN A 86 -3.00 -8.52 4.59
C ASN A 86 -1.83 -9.51 4.50
N SER A 87 -0.62 -9.04 4.15
CA SER A 87 0.55 -9.90 4.07
C SER A 87 1.06 -10.24 5.46
N GLU A 88 1.35 -11.53 5.71
CA GLU A 88 1.97 -12.01 6.96
C GLU A 88 3.50 -11.82 6.97
N THR A 89 4.07 -11.37 5.85
CA THR A 89 5.51 -11.10 5.73
C THR A 89 5.91 -9.91 6.61
N GLN A 90 6.98 -10.10 7.40
CA GLN A 90 7.55 -9.05 8.25
C GLN A 90 7.98 -7.81 7.44
N VAL A 91 7.74 -6.62 7.99
CA VAL A 91 8.25 -5.34 7.47
C VAL A 91 9.43 -4.90 8.33
N ASP A 92 10.65 -5.18 7.86
CA ASP A 92 11.88 -5.09 8.67
C ASP A 92 12.17 -3.68 9.24
N ASN A 93 11.82 -2.62 8.50
CA ASN A 93 12.14 -1.24 8.87
C ASN A 93 10.90 -0.44 9.29
N LEU A 94 9.82 -1.10 9.72
CA LEU A 94 8.65 -0.40 10.24
C LEU A 94 8.92 0.11 11.65
N ASN A 95 9.17 1.41 11.80
CA ASN A 95 9.27 2.04 13.11
C ASN A 95 7.88 2.35 13.66
N ALA A 96 7.32 1.41 14.43
CA ALA A 96 6.07 1.61 15.15
C ALA A 96 6.36 2.10 16.58
N ASP A 97 6.35 3.43 16.78
CA ASP A 97 6.37 4.02 18.13
C ASP A 97 5.12 3.60 18.92
N MET A 98 4.00 3.28 18.24
CA MET A 98 2.72 2.90 18.85
C MET A 98 2.12 1.61 18.27
N VAL A 99 1.69 0.69 19.14
CA VAL A 99 0.94 -0.55 18.80
C VAL A 99 -0.34 -0.58 19.64
N ASN A 100 -1.50 -0.72 19.00
CA ASN A 100 -2.84 -0.66 19.64
C ASN A 100 -3.08 0.59 20.51
N GLY A 101 -2.58 1.75 20.07
CA GLY A 101 -2.77 3.03 20.76
C GLY A 101 -1.83 3.26 21.94
N PHE A 102 -0.90 2.34 22.22
CA PHE A 102 0.11 2.49 23.26
C PHE A 102 1.48 2.68 22.65
N ARG A 103 2.27 3.61 23.22
CA ARG A 103 3.68 3.69 22.86
C ARG A 103 4.40 2.42 23.30
N LEU A 104 5.11 1.73 22.41
CA LEU A 104 5.98 0.62 22.76
C LEU A 104 7.19 1.18 23.51
N ASN A 105 7.06 1.31 24.82
CA ASN A 105 8.08 1.82 25.72
C ASN A 105 8.84 0.70 26.46
N GLN A 106 8.66 -0.57 26.06
CA GLN A 106 9.50 -1.69 26.51
C GLN A 106 10.66 -1.93 25.54
N GLY A 107 11.88 -1.91 26.06
CA GLY A 107 12.80 -3.02 25.83
C GLY A 107 12.75 -3.96 27.04
N VAL A 108 12.94 -5.27 26.87
CA VAL A 108 13.16 -6.18 28.00
C VAL A 108 14.53 -5.85 28.64
N ARG A 109 14.54 -4.88 29.58
CA ARG A 109 15.62 -4.45 30.50
C ARG A 109 15.01 -3.65 31.68
N THR A 110 14.54 -4.30 32.75
CA THR A 110 13.80 -3.63 33.85
C THR A 110 14.13 -4.19 35.25
N THR A 111 13.85 -3.43 36.34
CA THR A 111 14.03 -3.80 37.77
C THR A 111 12.78 -4.33 38.49
N ASP A 112 11.62 -4.37 37.80
CA ASP A 112 10.44 -5.18 38.19
C ASP A 112 10.54 -6.59 37.56
N SER A 113 9.83 -7.58 38.12
CA SER A 113 9.71 -8.95 37.61
C SER A 113 8.64 -9.07 36.52
N PRO A 114 8.94 -8.97 35.21
CA PRO A 114 7.96 -9.15 34.15
C PRO A 114 7.31 -10.53 34.20
N THR A 115 5.98 -10.57 34.26
CA THR A 115 5.19 -11.80 34.12
C THR A 115 4.98 -12.09 32.65
N PHE A 116 5.99 -12.72 32.06
CA PHE A 116 5.82 -13.39 30.80
C PHE A 116 4.97 -14.64 31.04
N ALA A 117 4.04 -14.94 30.13
CA ALA A 117 3.30 -16.22 30.15
C ALA A 117 4.25 -17.43 30.32
N GLY A 118 5.52 -17.26 29.92
CA GLY A 118 6.68 -17.84 30.60
C GLY A 118 7.92 -16.95 30.45
N LEU A 119 8.68 -16.77 31.53
CA LEU A 119 9.95 -16.03 31.58
C LEU A 119 11.11 -17.01 31.37
N LYS A 120 11.80 -16.98 30.22
CA LYS A 120 13.01 -17.79 29.94
C LYS A 120 14.26 -16.94 30.12
N THR A 121 15.13 -17.29 31.07
CA THR A 121 16.37 -16.54 31.40
C THR A 121 17.59 -17.49 31.41
N ASN A 122 18.80 -17.06 30.99
CA ASN A 122 20.00 -17.93 30.86
C ASN A 122 20.78 -18.20 32.17
N LYS A 123 20.67 -17.30 33.16
CA LYS A 123 21.18 -17.47 34.53
C LYS A 123 20.41 -16.48 35.41
N PHE A 124 19.48 -16.97 36.23
CA PHE A 124 18.78 -16.14 37.22
C PHE A 124 19.65 -16.06 38.47
N VAL A 125 20.39 -14.96 38.66
CA VAL A 125 21.30 -14.77 39.81
C VAL A 125 20.56 -14.00 40.90
N LEU A 126 20.16 -14.69 41.98
CA LEU A 126 19.71 -14.08 43.23
C LEU A 126 20.87 -14.13 44.24
N PRO A 127 21.40 -13.01 44.74
CA PRO A 127 22.45 -13.05 45.76
C PRO A 127 21.88 -13.56 47.08
N VAL A 128 22.24 -14.78 47.48
CA VAL A 128 21.94 -15.34 48.80
C VAL A 128 22.94 -14.77 49.81
N ARG A 129 22.46 -14.06 50.84
CA ARG A 129 23.28 -13.66 51.99
C ARG A 129 23.01 -14.57 53.18
N THR A 130 24.07 -14.91 53.91
CA THR A 130 24.10 -15.96 54.94
C THR A 130 24.03 -15.45 56.38
N SER A 131 23.77 -14.16 56.62
CA SER A 131 23.61 -13.62 57.98
C SER A 131 22.66 -12.42 58.04
N ASP A 132 21.85 -12.36 59.10
CA ASP A 132 20.79 -11.36 59.32
C ASP A 132 21.34 -9.99 59.81
N PRO A 133 20.76 -8.85 59.38
CA PRO A 133 21.15 -7.53 59.85
C PRO A 133 20.44 -7.07 61.14
N VAL A 134 21.10 -6.21 61.91
CA VAL A 134 20.66 -5.68 63.22
C VAL A 134 19.72 -4.48 63.03
N SER A 135 18.40 -4.73 63.04
CA SER A 135 17.28 -3.77 62.89
C SER A 135 17.04 -3.14 61.50
N PRO A 136 15.77 -3.04 61.04
CA PRO A 136 15.42 -2.50 59.73
C PRO A 136 15.42 -0.96 59.70
N GLU A 137 16.06 -0.35 58.68
CA GLU A 137 15.80 1.05 58.34
C GLU A 137 14.39 1.19 57.72
N VAL A 138 13.72 2.32 57.97
CA VAL A 138 12.31 2.52 57.60
C VAL A 138 12.18 2.64 56.06
N GLY A 139 11.79 1.57 55.35
CA GLY A 139 11.43 1.65 53.90
C GLY A 139 11.56 0.38 53.02
N GLU A 140 12.20 -0.71 53.45
CA GLU A 140 12.43 -1.92 52.59
C GLU A 140 11.55 -3.14 52.95
N THR A 141 11.12 -3.92 51.94
CA THR A 141 10.32 -5.15 52.07
C THR A 141 11.17 -6.42 52.10
N TRP A 142 10.97 -7.28 53.10
CA TRP A 142 11.75 -8.51 53.37
C TRP A 142 10.89 -9.78 53.16
N PHE A 143 11.48 -10.85 52.61
CA PHE A 143 10.87 -12.18 52.59
C PHE A 143 11.66 -13.11 53.53
N ARG A 144 10.98 -13.67 54.54
CA ARG A 144 11.52 -14.70 55.45
C ARG A 144 11.14 -16.09 54.92
N SER A 145 12.10 -17.01 54.91
CA SER A 145 11.98 -18.33 54.29
C SER A 145 11.54 -19.45 55.24
N ASP A 146 11.12 -19.11 56.46
CA ASP A 146 10.73 -20.03 57.53
C ASP A 146 9.20 -20.15 57.66
N LEU A 147 8.61 -20.93 56.73
CA LEU A 147 7.33 -21.65 56.83
C LEU A 147 7.44 -22.99 56.09
#